data_AF-A0A0S7BQ22-F1
#
_entry.id   AF-A0A0S7BQ22-F1
#
_cell.length_a   1.000
_cell.length_b   1.000
_cell.length_c   1.000
_cell.angle_alpha   90.00
_cell.angle_beta   90.00
_cell.angle_gamma   90.00
#
_symmetry.space_group_name_H-M   'P 1'
#
loop_
_entity.id
_entity.type
_entity.pdbx_description
1 polymer ?
#
loop_
_entity_poly.entity_id
_entity_poly.type
_entity_poly.pdbx_seq_one_letter_code
_entity_poly.pdbx_strand_id
1 'polypeptide(L)'
;MDTGYRKSFVFCRLFLVCWAFFFFSQVIFSQTESAAPLPDLSNELGNKYYDAVDYLLKNPWMADTLLEEKIRPDLAFSAVIPQMMRYSALRDLVEGGALRTLYIQSGRKYSHFSTGRFQMKASFAELVERNYSRQKMGPYKFILSNTTKARGERARRLESEKWQLRYLVMFVKLMDKRYAHIKWKNDEDKARFYATAFDVGFNRDMRTIERIMTGKTLSRRSKQIKSKYRTGDVAVWFMVNDGHRFRPDHSGRAAAGATND
;
A
#
# COMPACT_ATOMS: atom_id res chain seq x y z
N MET A 1 8.73 31.87 -79.97
CA MET A 1 10.08 31.26 -79.87
C MET A 1 10.67 31.78 -78.59
N ASP A 2 10.50 31.00 -77.51
CA ASP A 2 11.56 30.15 -76.93
C ASP A 2 12.56 31.04 -76.16
N THR A 3 12.78 30.94 -74.86
CA THR A 3 12.81 29.79 -73.95
C THR A 3 12.72 30.31 -72.51
N GLY A 4 11.91 29.74 -71.62
CA GLY A 4 11.87 30.23 -70.24
C GLY A 4 11.08 29.41 -69.22
N TYR A 5 10.85 28.12 -69.43
CA TYR A 5 10.08 27.33 -68.48
C TYR A 5 10.57 25.88 -68.42
N ARG A 6 11.78 25.64 -67.89
CA ARG A 6 12.22 24.26 -67.59
C ARG A 6 13.42 24.13 -66.66
N LYS A 7 13.54 24.91 -65.57
CA LYS A 7 14.61 24.67 -64.57
C LYS A 7 14.26 24.83 -63.08
N SER A 8 12.99 24.94 -62.68
CA SER A 8 12.64 25.06 -61.24
C SER A 8 11.83 23.93 -60.62
N PHE A 9 11.48 22.87 -61.36
CA PHE A 9 10.60 21.81 -60.83
C PHE A 9 11.29 20.49 -60.45
N VAL A 10 12.59 20.33 -60.72
CA VAL A 10 13.31 19.08 -60.40
C VAL A 10 14.06 19.16 -59.07
N PHE A 11 14.42 20.35 -58.60
CA PHE A 11 15.15 20.50 -57.34
C PHE A 11 14.27 20.42 -56.08
N CYS A 12 12.95 20.62 -56.20
CA CYS A 12 12.04 20.58 -55.05
C CYS A 12 11.53 19.16 -54.71
N ARG A 13 11.74 18.17 -55.59
CA ARG A 13 11.35 16.77 -55.32
C ARG A 13 12.46 15.90 -54.74
N LEU A 14 13.73 16.31 -54.80
CA LEU A 14 14.82 15.58 -54.15
C LEU A 14 15.01 15.93 -52.67
N PHE A 15 14.55 17.11 -52.21
CA PHE A 15 14.66 17.50 -50.80
C PHE A 15 13.54 16.94 -49.92
N LEU A 16 12.40 16.57 -50.50
CA LEU A 16 11.26 15.99 -49.76
C LEU A 16 11.36 14.47 -49.54
N VAL A 17 12.26 13.77 -50.21
CA VAL A 17 12.48 12.32 -49.99
C VAL A 17 13.51 12.05 -48.89
N CYS A 18 14.45 12.98 -48.66
CA CYS A 18 15.42 12.85 -47.56
C CYS A 18 14.91 13.33 -46.19
N TRP A 19 13.81 14.08 -46.14
CA TRP A 19 13.17 14.48 -44.87
C TRP A 19 12.11 13.46 -44.39
N ALA A 20 11.60 12.61 -45.29
CA ALA A 20 10.69 11.53 -44.94
C ALA A 20 11.40 10.30 -44.35
N PHE A 21 12.71 10.14 -44.59
CA PHE A 21 13.51 9.04 -44.04
C PHE A 21 14.20 9.36 -42.70
N PHE A 22 14.19 10.62 -42.26
CA PHE A 22 14.74 11.01 -40.95
C PHE A 22 13.70 11.10 -39.81
N PHE A 23 12.41 10.89 -40.10
CA PHE A 23 11.35 10.87 -39.09
C PHE A 23 10.71 9.49 -38.85
N PHE A 24 11.14 8.46 -39.58
CA PHE A 24 10.66 7.08 -39.42
C PHE A 24 11.73 6.16 -38.83
N SER A 25 12.36 6.61 -37.74
CA SER A 25 13.03 5.73 -36.79
C SER A 25 12.71 6.16 -35.36
N GLN A 26 11.41 6.34 -35.08
CA GLN A 26 10.91 5.99 -33.76
C GLN A 26 11.05 4.48 -33.65
N VAL A 27 12.27 4.04 -33.31
CA VAL A 27 12.47 2.75 -32.66
C VAL A 27 11.52 2.81 -31.48
N ILE A 28 10.44 2.05 -31.61
CA ILE A 28 9.59 1.63 -30.51
C ILE A 28 10.55 0.88 -29.59
N PHE A 29 11.22 1.63 -28.71
CA PHE A 29 11.74 1.08 -27.49
C PHE A 29 10.48 0.78 -26.67
N SER A 30 9.88 -0.37 -26.98
CA SER A 30 9.11 -1.10 -25.99
C SER A 30 10.11 -1.37 -24.88
N GLN A 31 10.19 -0.42 -23.93
CA GLN A 31 10.56 -0.78 -22.59
C GLN A 31 9.48 -1.75 -22.16
N THR A 32 9.69 -3.02 -22.45
CA THR A 32 9.34 -4.06 -21.51
C THR A 32 10.09 -3.64 -20.25
N GLU A 33 9.46 -2.79 -19.42
CA GLU A 33 9.82 -2.63 -18.03
C GLU A 33 9.64 -4.03 -17.44
N SER A 34 10.68 -4.84 -17.60
CA SER A 34 10.99 -5.93 -16.71
C SER A 34 10.94 -5.26 -15.34
N ALA A 35 9.90 -5.59 -14.57
CA ALA A 35 9.78 -5.13 -13.20
C ALA A 35 11.13 -5.42 -12.56
N ALA A 36 11.80 -4.37 -12.05
CA ALA A 36 13.14 -4.52 -11.49
C ALA A 36 13.14 -5.77 -10.57
N PRO A 37 14.12 -6.67 -10.72
CA PRO A 37 14.14 -7.92 -9.96
C PRO A 37 13.96 -7.59 -8.49
N LEU A 38 13.02 -8.30 -7.85
CA LEU A 38 12.74 -8.10 -6.43
C LEU A 38 14.07 -8.18 -5.67
N PRO A 39 14.40 -7.17 -4.84
CA PRO A 39 15.61 -7.26 -4.04
C PRO A 39 15.52 -8.50 -3.17
N ASP A 40 16.60 -9.28 -3.08
CA ASP A 40 16.68 -10.36 -2.11
C ASP A 40 16.72 -9.74 -0.70
N LEU A 41 15.56 -9.79 -0.04
CA LEU A 41 15.35 -9.19 1.27
C LEU A 41 15.58 -10.21 2.40
N SER A 42 15.89 -11.48 2.09
CA SER A 42 16.02 -12.57 3.06
C SER A 42 16.99 -12.22 4.21
N ASN A 43 18.15 -11.66 3.87
CA ASN A 43 19.19 -11.26 4.82
C ASN A 43 18.90 -9.91 5.52
N GLU A 44 17.97 -9.10 5.01
CA GLU A 44 17.76 -7.72 5.46
C GLU A 44 16.56 -7.55 6.40
N LEU A 45 15.53 -8.38 6.23
CA LEU A 45 14.29 -8.28 7.00
C LEU A 45 14.46 -8.73 8.45
N GLY A 46 15.34 -9.72 8.66
CA GLY A 46 15.71 -10.25 9.97
C GLY A 46 14.52 -10.74 10.80
N ASN A 47 14.73 -10.87 12.11
CA ASN A 47 13.75 -11.45 13.04
C ASN A 47 12.42 -10.69 13.10
N LYS A 48 12.41 -9.39 12.77
CA LYS A 48 11.19 -8.55 12.84
C LYS A 48 10.14 -8.95 11.79
N TYR A 49 10.58 -9.46 10.64
CA TYR A 49 9.66 -9.97 9.62
C TYR A 49 9.04 -11.28 10.05
N TYR A 50 9.87 -12.24 10.47
CA TYR A 50 9.38 -13.54 10.93
C TYR A 50 8.48 -13.40 12.16
N ASP A 51 8.79 -12.49 13.09
CA ASP A 51 7.91 -12.14 14.21
C ASP A 51 6.53 -11.63 13.73
N ALA A 52 6.49 -10.80 12.68
CA ALA A 52 5.23 -10.31 12.12
C ALA A 52 4.42 -11.43 11.46
N VAL A 53 5.07 -12.31 10.70
CA VAL A 53 4.44 -13.48 10.06
C VAL A 53 3.93 -14.47 11.12
N ASP A 54 4.76 -14.82 12.11
CA ASP A 54 4.41 -15.71 13.22
C ASP A 54 3.23 -15.19 14.03
N TYR A 55 3.17 -13.87 14.25
CA TYR A 55 2.03 -13.26 14.91
C TYR A 55 0.72 -13.50 14.14
N LEU A 56 0.74 -13.38 12.80
CA LEU A 56 -0.46 -13.65 12.00
C LEU A 56 -0.84 -15.14 12.03
N LEU A 57 0.14 -16.03 12.00
CA LEU A 57 -0.10 -17.48 12.05
C LEU A 57 -0.67 -17.93 13.41
N LYS A 58 -0.21 -17.32 14.50
CA LYS A 58 -0.75 -17.56 15.85
C LYS A 58 -2.16 -17.01 16.05
N ASN A 59 -2.63 -16.16 15.12
CA ASN A 59 -3.94 -15.52 15.17
C ASN A 59 -4.79 -15.87 13.94
N PRO A 60 -5.15 -17.15 13.73
CA PRO A 60 -5.89 -17.60 12.54
C PRO A 60 -7.24 -16.91 12.40
N TRP A 61 -7.85 -16.51 13.52
CA TRP A 61 -9.09 -15.73 13.56
C TRP A 61 -9.04 -14.45 12.70
N MET A 62 -7.85 -13.87 12.50
CA MET A 62 -7.69 -12.70 11.64
C MET A 62 -7.91 -13.04 10.16
N ALA A 63 -7.39 -14.19 9.73
CA ALA A 63 -7.59 -14.69 8.37
C ALA A 63 -9.05 -15.10 8.16
N ASP A 64 -9.65 -15.79 9.14
CA ASP A 64 -11.06 -16.19 9.09
C ASP A 64 -11.99 -14.97 8.94
N THR A 65 -11.76 -13.92 9.74
CA THR A 65 -12.52 -12.66 9.64
C THR A 65 -12.39 -12.02 8.26
N LEU A 66 -11.21 -12.09 7.62
CA LEU A 66 -11.00 -11.55 6.28
C LEU A 66 -11.77 -12.37 5.23
N LEU A 67 -11.77 -13.69 5.37
CA LEU A 67 -12.53 -14.59 4.51
C LEU A 67 -14.05 -14.37 4.63
N GLU A 68 -14.57 -14.21 5.85
CA GLU A 68 -15.97 -13.84 6.11
C GLU A 68 -16.37 -12.54 5.40
N GLU A 69 -15.45 -11.57 5.37
CA GLU A 69 -15.63 -10.28 4.70
C GLU A 69 -15.37 -10.33 3.18
N LYS A 70 -15.13 -11.53 2.62
CA LYS A 70 -14.82 -11.82 1.20
C LYS A 70 -13.55 -11.11 0.71
N ILE A 71 -12.57 -10.96 1.60
CA ILE A 71 -11.28 -10.36 1.31
C ILE A 71 -10.21 -11.45 1.37
N ARG A 72 -9.29 -11.48 0.40
CA ARG A 72 -8.19 -12.43 0.45
C ARG A 72 -7.21 -12.05 1.57
N PRO A 73 -6.90 -12.97 2.51
CA PRO A 73 -6.02 -12.64 3.62
C PRO A 73 -4.58 -12.30 3.17
N ASP A 74 -4.07 -12.98 2.15
CA ASP A 74 -2.72 -12.74 1.61
C ASP A 74 -2.52 -11.28 1.16
N LEU A 75 -3.49 -10.72 0.44
CA LEU A 75 -3.47 -9.33 -0.04
C LEU A 75 -3.68 -8.31 1.09
N ALA A 76 -4.55 -8.61 2.05
CA ALA A 76 -4.80 -7.72 3.19
C ALA A 76 -3.58 -7.65 4.12
N PHE A 77 -2.98 -8.81 4.42
CA PHE A 77 -1.79 -8.88 5.26
C PHE A 77 -0.55 -8.28 4.60
N SER A 78 -0.38 -8.44 3.28
CA SER A 78 0.71 -7.79 2.55
C SER A 78 0.69 -6.27 2.72
N ALA A 79 -0.50 -5.65 2.85
CA ALA A 79 -0.63 -4.22 3.05
C ALA A 79 -0.10 -3.74 4.41
N VAL A 80 -0.18 -4.57 5.45
CA VAL A 80 0.12 -4.19 6.84
C VAL A 80 1.45 -4.74 7.37
N ILE A 81 1.95 -5.87 6.85
CA ILE A 81 3.23 -6.49 7.26
C ILE A 81 4.40 -5.50 7.34
N PRO A 82 4.61 -4.59 6.36
CA PRO A 82 5.70 -3.63 6.45
C PRO A 82 5.61 -2.70 7.67
N GLN A 83 4.40 -2.43 8.17
CA GLN A 83 4.18 -1.64 9.38
C GLN A 83 4.31 -2.50 10.63
N MET A 84 3.86 -3.75 10.61
CA MET A 84 4.03 -4.70 11.72
C MET A 84 5.50 -4.92 12.07
N MET A 85 6.39 -4.95 11.07
CA MET A 85 7.84 -5.05 11.29
C MET A 85 8.44 -3.88 12.08
N ARG A 86 7.75 -2.74 12.12
CA ARG A 86 8.21 -1.55 12.86
C ARG A 86 7.77 -1.59 14.33
N TYR A 87 6.90 -2.53 14.69
CA TYR A 87 6.38 -2.68 16.03
C TYR A 87 7.49 -2.95 17.04
N SER A 88 7.34 -2.36 18.22
CA SER A 88 8.11 -2.69 19.42
C SER A 88 7.19 -2.48 20.61
N ALA A 89 6.93 -3.55 21.38
CA ALA A 89 5.97 -3.51 22.48
C ALA A 89 6.33 -2.45 23.54
N LEU A 90 7.62 -2.35 23.90
CA LEU A 90 8.10 -1.37 24.87
C LEU A 90 7.92 0.07 24.36
N ARG A 91 8.24 0.30 23.08
CA ARG A 91 8.08 1.61 22.45
C ARG A 91 6.61 2.00 22.36
N ASP A 92 5.75 1.06 21.98
CA ASP A 92 4.31 1.28 21.86
C ASP A 92 3.69 1.66 23.21
N LEU A 93 4.10 0.99 24.29
CA LEU A 93 3.62 1.29 25.65
C LEU A 93 3.98 2.71 26.09
N VAL A 94 5.25 3.12 25.94
CA VAL A 94 5.74 4.41 26.43
C VAL A 94 5.40 5.57 25.48
N GLU A 95 5.81 5.49 24.22
CA GLU A 95 5.56 6.56 23.25
C GLU A 95 4.08 6.65 22.87
N GLY A 96 3.41 5.49 22.72
CA GLY A 96 2.00 5.42 22.35
C GLY A 96 1.08 6.01 23.41
N GLY A 97 1.31 5.72 24.69
CA GLY A 97 0.50 6.26 25.79
C GLY A 97 0.55 7.79 25.90
N ALA A 98 1.77 8.36 25.83
CA ALA A 98 1.97 9.81 25.88
C ALA A 98 1.37 10.52 24.65
N LEU A 99 1.67 10.03 23.44
CA LEU A 99 1.17 10.62 22.20
C LEU A 99 -0.35 10.46 22.05
N ARG A 100 -0.92 9.35 22.54
CA ARG A 100 -2.38 9.16 22.62
C ARG A 100 -3.02 10.23 23.48
N THR A 101 -2.46 10.50 24.66
CA THR A 101 -3.00 11.50 25.58
C THR A 101 -2.98 12.89 24.93
N LEU A 102 -1.85 13.26 24.32
CA LEU A 102 -1.72 14.49 23.56
C LEU A 102 -2.69 14.58 22.38
N TYR A 103 -2.92 13.48 21.67
CA TYR A 103 -3.92 13.43 20.60
C TYR A 103 -5.34 13.63 21.11
N ILE A 104 -5.73 12.98 22.20
CA ILE A 104 -7.07 13.10 22.77
C ILE A 104 -7.30 14.55 23.22
N GLN A 105 -6.35 15.13 23.95
CA GLN A 105 -6.47 16.46 24.54
C GLN A 105 -6.23 17.59 23.51
N SER A 106 -5.15 17.50 22.75
CA SER A 106 -4.65 18.58 21.88
C SER A 106 -4.94 18.38 20.38
N GLY A 107 -5.62 17.30 19.99
CA GLY A 107 -6.20 17.15 18.66
C GLY A 107 -5.26 16.65 17.56
N ARG A 108 -5.63 16.95 16.31
CA ARG A 108 -5.05 16.35 15.10
C ARG A 108 -3.55 16.58 14.92
N LYS A 109 -2.97 17.62 15.53
CA LYS A 109 -1.52 17.87 15.50
C LYS A 109 -0.72 16.66 15.98
N TYR A 110 -1.28 15.89 16.90
CA TYR A 110 -0.67 14.68 17.46
C TYR A 110 -1.23 13.39 16.85
N SER A 111 -1.94 13.42 15.71
CA SER A 111 -2.59 12.23 15.10
C SER A 111 -1.66 11.32 14.29
N HIS A 112 -0.36 11.60 14.29
CA HIS A 112 0.65 10.87 13.50
C HIS A 112 1.36 9.77 14.28
N PHE A 113 1.01 9.54 15.55
CA PHE A 113 1.47 8.36 16.29
C PHE A 113 0.83 7.09 15.71
N SER A 114 1.62 6.03 15.71
CA SER A 114 1.17 4.66 15.43
C SER A 114 1.00 3.92 16.76
N THR A 115 0.05 3.01 16.83
CA THR A 115 -0.16 2.17 18.02
C THR A 115 -0.59 0.75 17.66
N GLY A 116 -0.36 -0.20 18.57
CA GLY A 116 -0.72 -1.60 18.48
C GLY A 116 0.02 -2.35 17.38
N ARG A 117 -0.33 -3.62 17.17
CA ARG A 117 0.47 -4.53 16.35
C ARG A 117 0.54 -4.11 14.88
N PHE A 118 -0.56 -3.61 14.31
CA PHE A 118 -0.62 -3.14 12.92
C PHE A 118 -0.02 -1.74 12.73
N GLN A 119 0.44 -1.10 13.81
CA GLN A 119 1.09 0.21 13.79
C GLN A 119 0.27 1.28 13.03
N MET A 120 -1.06 1.25 13.20
CA MET A 120 -1.98 2.17 12.53
C MET A 120 -1.93 3.57 13.13
N LYS A 121 -1.95 4.59 12.27
CA LYS A 121 -1.97 6.00 12.69
C LYS A 121 -3.39 6.46 13.04
N ALA A 122 -3.52 7.37 14.02
CA ALA A 122 -4.81 7.99 14.33
C ALA A 122 -5.42 8.77 13.15
N SER A 123 -4.56 9.46 12.38
CA SER A 123 -4.93 10.13 11.13
C SER A 123 -5.42 9.15 10.05
N PHE A 124 -4.86 7.94 9.98
CA PHE A 124 -5.31 6.88 9.07
C PHE A 124 -6.71 6.39 9.45
N ALA A 125 -6.93 6.01 10.72
CA ALA A 125 -8.25 5.59 11.18
C ALA A 125 -9.32 6.66 10.96
N GLU A 126 -9.01 7.92 11.25
CA GLU A 126 -9.93 9.04 11.01
C GLU A 126 -10.31 9.17 9.53
N LEU A 127 -9.36 8.93 8.62
CA LEU A 127 -9.61 8.93 7.19
C LEU A 127 -10.47 7.73 6.75
N VAL A 128 -10.24 6.55 7.30
CA VAL A 128 -11.07 5.36 7.08
C VAL A 128 -12.50 5.61 7.54
N GLU A 129 -12.70 6.05 8.79
CA GLU A 129 -14.01 6.33 9.37
C GLU A 129 -14.82 7.33 8.53
N ARG A 130 -14.16 8.41 8.08
CA ARG A 130 -14.78 9.43 7.22
C ARG A 130 -15.22 8.86 5.88
N ASN A 131 -14.33 8.14 5.19
CA ASN A 131 -14.62 7.61 3.87
C ASN A 131 -15.67 6.50 3.93
N TYR A 132 -15.57 5.62 4.92
CA TYR A 132 -16.52 4.54 5.16
C TYR A 132 -17.94 5.08 5.45
N SER A 133 -18.04 6.08 6.33
CA SER A 133 -19.31 6.76 6.63
C SER A 133 -19.88 7.47 5.40
N ARG A 134 -19.05 8.24 4.68
CA ARG A 134 -19.47 8.99 3.49
C ARG A 134 -19.99 8.08 2.38
N GLN A 135 -19.39 6.91 2.22
CA GLN A 135 -19.75 5.94 1.19
C GLN A 135 -20.80 4.91 1.65
N LYS A 136 -21.32 5.03 2.88
CA LYS A 136 -22.33 4.14 3.48
C LYS A 136 -21.99 2.65 3.31
N MET A 137 -20.73 2.28 3.57
CA MET A 137 -20.21 0.95 3.21
C MET A 137 -20.56 -0.18 4.19
N GLY A 138 -21.23 0.12 5.30
CA GLY A 138 -21.74 -0.90 6.21
C GLY A 138 -22.23 -0.34 7.54
N PRO A 139 -22.32 -1.18 8.59
CA PRO A 139 -23.16 -0.89 9.77
C PRO A 139 -22.51 0.06 10.79
N TYR A 140 -21.18 0.26 10.72
CA TYR A 140 -20.47 1.06 11.71
C TYR A 140 -20.78 2.54 11.58
N LYS A 141 -21.23 3.13 12.69
CA LYS A 141 -21.44 4.57 12.82
C LYS A 141 -20.32 5.19 13.63
N PHE A 142 -19.71 6.23 13.08
CA PHE A 142 -18.58 6.92 13.69
C PHE A 142 -18.93 8.36 14.09
N ILE A 143 -18.34 8.81 15.19
CA ILE A 143 -18.37 10.23 15.57
C ILE A 143 -17.27 10.94 14.79
N LEU A 144 -17.63 11.63 13.70
CA LEU A 144 -16.67 12.25 12.78
C LEU A 144 -16.17 13.62 13.23
N SER A 145 -16.77 14.20 14.27
CA SER A 145 -16.39 15.51 14.81
C SER A 145 -14.99 15.46 15.43
N ASN A 146 -14.29 16.59 15.40
CA ASN A 146 -12.98 16.70 16.04
C ASN A 146 -13.10 17.05 17.53
N THR A 147 -13.86 16.25 18.27
CA THR A 147 -14.07 16.41 19.72
C THR A 147 -13.17 15.46 20.52
N THR A 148 -12.90 15.78 21.78
CA THR A 148 -12.13 14.91 22.70
C THR A 148 -12.76 13.52 22.79
N LYS A 149 -14.10 13.45 22.86
CA LYS A 149 -14.86 12.18 22.87
C LYS A 149 -14.62 11.34 21.61
N ALA A 150 -14.71 11.95 20.43
CA ALA A 150 -14.48 11.26 19.17
C ALA A 150 -13.03 10.74 19.05
N ARG A 151 -12.06 11.55 19.48
CA ARG A 151 -10.64 11.16 19.50
C ARG A 151 -10.36 10.04 20.50
N GLY A 152 -10.96 10.09 21.69
CA GLY A 152 -10.86 9.04 22.70
C GLY A 152 -11.39 7.69 22.21
N GLU A 153 -12.57 7.68 21.59
CA GLU A 153 -13.14 6.48 20.96
C GLU A 153 -12.23 5.91 19.87
N ARG A 154 -11.71 6.75 18.98
CA ARG A 154 -10.79 6.32 17.92
C ARG A 154 -9.51 5.72 18.48
N ALA A 155 -8.93 6.36 19.50
CA ALA A 155 -7.73 5.86 20.16
C ALA A 155 -7.97 4.49 20.81
N ARG A 156 -9.10 4.32 21.51
CA ARG A 156 -9.49 3.03 22.13
C ARG A 156 -9.65 1.92 21.08
N ARG A 157 -10.21 2.22 19.90
CA ARG A 157 -10.30 1.26 18.80
C ARG A 157 -8.92 0.91 18.24
N LEU A 158 -8.03 1.88 18.11
CA LEU A 158 -6.68 1.63 17.61
C LEU A 158 -5.84 0.75 18.52
N GLU A 159 -6.10 0.73 19.83
CA GLU A 159 -5.45 -0.17 20.80
C GLU A 159 -5.99 -1.61 20.73
N SER A 160 -7.20 -1.80 20.21
CA SER A 160 -7.83 -3.12 20.13
C SER A 160 -7.45 -3.83 18.83
N GLU A 161 -6.81 -4.99 18.94
CA GLU A 161 -6.42 -5.83 17.79
C GLU A 161 -7.61 -6.13 16.85
N LYS A 162 -8.78 -6.46 17.43
CA LYS A 162 -10.02 -6.66 16.68
C LYS A 162 -10.40 -5.44 15.84
N TRP A 163 -10.23 -4.24 16.39
CA TRP A 163 -10.53 -3.00 15.67
C TRP A 163 -9.44 -2.62 14.67
N GLN A 164 -8.17 -2.95 14.93
CA GLN A 164 -7.12 -2.82 13.93
C GLN A 164 -7.44 -3.67 12.69
N LEU A 165 -7.87 -4.92 12.89
CA LEU A 165 -8.32 -5.76 11.79
C LEU A 165 -9.56 -5.18 11.08
N ARG A 166 -10.55 -4.67 11.82
CA ARG A 166 -11.72 -4.01 11.22
C ARG A 166 -11.32 -2.79 10.37
N TYR A 167 -10.36 -1.98 10.82
CA TYR A 167 -9.84 -0.88 10.00
C TYR A 167 -9.11 -1.38 8.75
N LEU A 168 -8.38 -2.49 8.84
CA LEU A 168 -7.74 -3.12 7.68
C LEU A 168 -8.80 -3.57 6.67
N VAL A 169 -9.85 -4.25 7.11
CA VAL A 169 -11.02 -4.65 6.28
C VAL A 169 -11.63 -3.43 5.58
N MET A 170 -11.93 -2.37 6.34
CA MET A 170 -12.52 -1.15 5.78
C MET A 170 -11.58 -0.49 4.77
N PHE A 171 -10.28 -0.46 5.06
CA PHE A 171 -9.27 0.06 4.15
C PHE A 171 -9.23 -0.72 2.84
N VAL A 172 -9.17 -2.05 2.89
CA VAL A 172 -9.15 -2.89 1.68
C VAL A 172 -10.41 -2.67 0.85
N LYS A 173 -11.61 -2.67 1.47
CA LYS A 173 -12.87 -2.38 0.77
C LYS A 173 -12.88 -0.99 0.12
N LEU A 174 -12.35 0.02 0.81
CA LEU A 174 -12.24 1.38 0.29
C LEU A 174 -11.30 1.44 -0.93
N MET A 175 -10.18 0.72 -0.87
CA MET A 175 -9.22 0.64 -1.97
C MET A 175 -9.77 -0.13 -3.16
N ASP A 176 -10.39 -1.28 -2.93
CA ASP A 176 -11.03 -2.09 -3.97
C ASP A 176 -12.11 -1.27 -4.70
N LYS A 177 -12.96 -0.57 -3.95
CA LYS A 177 -13.99 0.29 -4.54
C LYS A 177 -13.39 1.48 -5.30
N ARG A 178 -12.37 2.13 -4.74
CA ARG A 178 -11.74 3.31 -5.37
C ARG A 178 -11.05 2.95 -6.69
N TYR A 179 -10.45 1.78 -6.76
CA TYR A 179 -9.66 1.33 -7.90
C TYR A 179 -10.31 0.15 -8.65
N ALA A 180 -11.62 -0.02 -8.54
CA ALA A 180 -12.36 -1.10 -9.22
C ALA A 180 -12.24 -1.04 -10.75
N HIS A 181 -11.97 0.14 -11.31
CA HIS A 181 -11.78 0.37 -12.74
C HIS A 181 -10.35 0.05 -13.23
N ILE A 182 -9.42 -0.19 -12.30
CA ILE A 182 -8.02 -0.49 -12.62
C ILE A 182 -7.85 -2.00 -12.76
N LYS A 183 -7.25 -2.43 -13.88
CA LYS A 183 -6.78 -3.80 -14.06
C LYS A 183 -5.32 -3.87 -13.62
N TRP A 184 -5.07 -4.55 -12.52
CA TRP A 184 -3.72 -4.78 -11.99
C TRP A 184 -2.97 -5.79 -12.87
N LYS A 185 -1.66 -5.60 -13.03
CA LYS A 185 -0.81 -6.51 -13.82
C LYS A 185 -0.74 -7.90 -13.19
N ASN A 186 -0.56 -7.94 -11.87
CA ASN A 186 -0.57 -9.13 -11.04
C ASN A 186 -0.96 -8.75 -9.60
N ASP A 187 -1.18 -9.75 -8.76
CA ASP A 187 -1.53 -9.51 -7.35
C ASP A 187 -0.42 -8.80 -6.57
N GLU A 188 0.84 -9.03 -6.91
CA GLU A 188 2.00 -8.40 -6.29
C GLU A 188 1.99 -6.88 -6.51
N ASP A 189 1.65 -6.42 -7.70
CA ASP A 189 1.53 -5.00 -8.02
C ASP A 189 0.40 -4.36 -7.21
N LYS A 190 -0.74 -5.06 -7.09
CA LYS A 190 -1.85 -4.64 -6.22
C LYS A 190 -1.40 -4.54 -4.75
N ALA A 191 -0.69 -5.54 -4.24
CA ALA A 191 -0.16 -5.53 -2.88
C ALA A 191 0.85 -4.41 -2.64
N ARG A 192 1.76 -4.20 -3.60
CA ARG A 192 2.76 -3.12 -3.56
C ARG A 192 2.07 -1.77 -3.45
N PHE A 193 1.03 -1.55 -4.26
CA PHE A 193 0.24 -0.33 -4.25
C PHE A 193 -0.52 -0.16 -2.92
N TYR A 194 -1.16 -1.22 -2.42
CA TYR A 194 -1.97 -1.17 -1.19
C TYR A 194 -1.10 -0.92 0.04
N ALA A 195 0.04 -1.58 0.16
CA ALA A 195 1.00 -1.36 1.24
C ALA A 195 1.56 0.07 1.21
N THR A 196 1.89 0.57 0.01
CA THR A 196 2.35 1.96 -0.16
C THR A 196 1.26 2.93 0.29
N ALA A 197 0.02 2.75 -0.19
CA ALA A 197 -1.13 3.57 0.19
C ALA A 197 -1.42 3.54 1.69
N PHE A 198 -1.24 2.39 2.34
CA PHE A 198 -1.37 2.23 3.79
C PHE A 198 -0.36 3.11 4.55
N ASP A 199 0.92 3.08 4.15
CA ASP A 199 1.98 3.83 4.83
C ASP A 199 1.85 5.36 4.68
N VAL A 200 1.66 5.82 3.43
CA VAL A 200 1.74 7.25 3.08
C VAL A 200 0.40 7.99 3.08
N GLY A 201 -0.71 7.24 3.24
CA GLY A 201 -2.07 7.75 3.24
C GLY A 201 -2.80 7.49 1.94
N PHE A 202 -3.91 6.75 2.04
CA PHE A 202 -4.68 6.27 0.89
C PHE A 202 -5.63 7.31 0.27
N ASN A 203 -5.65 8.55 0.77
CA ASN A 203 -6.37 9.67 0.15
C ASN A 203 -5.61 10.31 -1.01
N ARG A 204 -4.31 10.05 -1.14
CA ARG A 204 -3.50 10.52 -2.27
C ARG A 204 -4.04 9.97 -3.59
N ASP A 205 -3.77 10.68 -4.67
CA ASP A 205 -4.09 10.20 -6.02
C ASP A 205 -3.17 9.04 -6.43
N MET A 206 -3.61 8.27 -7.44
CA MET A 206 -2.91 7.09 -7.94
C MET A 206 -1.48 7.40 -8.37
N ARG A 207 -1.27 8.46 -9.16
CA ARG A 207 0.06 8.84 -9.67
C ARG A 207 1.02 9.16 -8.53
N THR A 208 0.53 9.81 -7.47
CA THR A 208 1.35 10.07 -6.28
C THR A 208 1.74 8.78 -5.56
N ILE A 209 0.82 7.82 -5.41
CA ILE A 209 1.11 6.53 -4.78
C ILE A 209 2.11 5.74 -5.64
N GLU A 210 1.90 5.66 -6.95
CA GLU A 210 2.80 5.00 -7.90
C GLU A 210 4.19 5.63 -7.91
N ARG A 211 4.28 6.97 -7.90
CA ARG A 211 5.58 7.66 -7.83
C ARG A 211 6.33 7.35 -6.53
N ILE A 212 5.62 7.19 -5.41
CA ILE A 212 6.25 6.77 -4.15
C ILE A 212 6.64 5.28 -4.22
N MET A 213 5.82 4.47 -4.90
CA MET A 213 6.02 3.05 -5.18
C MET A 213 7.16 2.77 -6.17
N THR A 214 7.60 3.72 -6.98
CA THR A 214 8.77 3.61 -7.88
C THR A 214 9.98 4.45 -7.46
N GLY A 215 9.74 5.59 -6.80
CA GLY A 215 10.80 6.48 -6.35
C GLY A 215 11.69 5.83 -5.29
N LYS A 216 13.02 5.93 -5.47
CA LYS A 216 14.06 5.69 -4.44
C LYS A 216 13.94 6.70 -3.29
N THR A 217 12.75 6.89 -2.74
CA THR A 217 12.49 7.84 -1.65
C THR A 217 12.93 7.16 -0.36
N LEU A 218 14.24 7.00 -0.21
CA LEU A 218 14.88 7.08 1.09
C LEU A 218 14.40 8.40 1.67
N SER A 219 13.46 8.32 2.61
CA SER A 219 12.77 9.47 3.20
C SER A 219 13.79 10.53 3.65
N ARG A 220 14.00 11.56 2.82
CA ARG A 220 14.97 12.64 3.08
C ARG A 220 14.45 13.65 4.12
N ARG A 221 13.22 13.48 4.62
CA ARG A 221 12.57 14.40 5.58
C ARG A 221 12.23 13.81 6.95
N SER A 222 12.43 12.51 7.19
CA SER A 222 12.22 11.93 8.51
C SER A 222 13.56 11.66 9.17
N LYS A 223 13.83 12.32 10.30
CA LYS A 223 14.91 11.95 11.24
C LYS A 223 14.68 10.59 11.91
N GLN A 224 13.72 9.78 11.45
CA GLN A 224 13.55 8.39 11.89
C GLN A 224 14.29 7.46 10.93
N ILE A 225 15.20 6.68 11.52
CA ILE A 225 15.79 5.40 11.06
C ILE A 225 15.42 5.08 9.60
N LYS A 226 16.39 5.28 8.70
CA LYS A 226 16.30 4.88 7.29
C LYS A 226 15.79 3.43 7.24
N SER A 227 14.57 3.18 6.78
CA SER A 227 14.21 1.80 6.44
C SER A 227 15.08 1.41 5.25
N LYS A 228 15.82 0.32 5.38
CA LYS A 228 16.75 -0.17 4.36
C LYS A 228 16.00 -0.55 3.08
N TYR A 229 14.74 -0.94 3.23
CA TYR A 229 13.81 -1.43 2.21
C TYR A 229 12.56 -0.55 2.10
N ARG A 230 11.86 -0.69 0.97
CA ARG A 230 10.63 0.04 0.65
C ARG A 230 9.41 -0.76 1.11
N THR A 231 8.40 -0.07 1.61
CA THR A 231 7.13 -0.68 2.07
C THR A 231 6.52 -1.62 1.04
N GLY A 232 6.49 -1.19 -0.23
CA GLY A 232 5.96 -2.01 -1.31
C GLY A 232 6.77 -3.28 -1.57
N ASP A 233 8.10 -3.24 -1.46
CA ASP A 233 8.95 -4.40 -1.74
C ASP A 233 8.78 -5.47 -0.66
N VAL A 234 8.65 -5.05 0.60
CA VAL A 234 8.32 -5.96 1.72
C VAL A 234 6.97 -6.63 1.52
N ALA A 235 5.97 -5.90 1.03
CA ALA A 235 4.64 -6.45 0.76
C ALA A 235 4.68 -7.53 -0.33
N VAL A 236 5.45 -7.29 -1.39
CA VAL A 236 5.63 -8.29 -2.45
C VAL A 236 6.45 -9.48 -1.95
N TRP A 237 7.50 -9.24 -1.17
CA TRP A 237 8.26 -10.31 -0.55
C TRP A 237 7.38 -11.23 0.31
N PHE A 238 6.51 -10.64 1.13
CA PHE A 238 5.51 -11.40 1.89
C PHE A 238 4.59 -12.21 0.98
N MET A 239 4.04 -11.61 -0.09
CA MET A 239 3.16 -12.32 -1.01
C MET A 239 3.80 -13.56 -1.64
N VAL A 240 5.07 -13.44 -2.06
CA VAL A 240 5.80 -14.51 -2.73
C VAL A 240 6.18 -15.62 -1.76
N ASN A 241 6.63 -15.29 -0.55
CA ASN A 241 7.26 -16.27 0.36
C ASN A 241 6.29 -16.84 1.40
N ASP A 242 5.36 -16.04 1.91
CA ASP A 242 4.49 -16.43 3.04
C ASP A 242 2.99 -16.26 2.75
N GLY A 243 2.62 -15.49 1.73
CA GLY A 243 1.22 -15.20 1.40
C GLY A 243 0.39 -16.45 1.14
N HIS A 244 0.99 -17.48 0.55
CA HIS A 244 0.33 -18.76 0.29
C HIS A 244 -0.18 -19.45 1.57
N ARG A 245 0.44 -19.22 2.72
CA ARG A 245 0.07 -19.80 4.03
C ARG A 245 -1.26 -19.27 4.56
N PHE A 246 -1.72 -18.13 4.02
CA PHE A 246 -2.96 -17.47 4.40
C PHE A 246 -4.03 -17.55 3.32
N ARG A 247 -3.76 -18.26 2.21
CA ARG A 247 -4.78 -18.51 1.20
C ARG A 247 -5.76 -19.55 1.74
N PRO A 248 -7.08 -19.40 1.46
CA PRO A 248 -8.02 -20.46 1.76
C PRO A 248 -7.63 -21.69 0.94
N ASP A 249 -7.60 -22.85 1.59
CA ASP A 249 -7.53 -24.14 0.90
C ASP A 249 -8.84 -24.41 0.13
N HIS A 250 -8.93 -25.55 -0.57
CA HIS A 250 -10.15 -25.96 -1.26
C HIS A 250 -11.38 -26.12 -0.33
N SER A 251 -11.19 -26.10 1.00
CA SER A 251 -12.25 -26.17 2.01
C SER A 251 -12.72 -24.79 2.50
N GLY A 252 -12.10 -23.70 2.04
CA GLY A 252 -12.45 -22.33 2.44
C GLY A 252 -11.91 -21.92 3.81
N ARG A 253 -10.99 -22.69 4.40
CA ARG A 253 -10.26 -22.33 5.63
C ARG A 253 -8.85 -21.89 5.30
N ALA A 254 -8.31 -20.91 6.03
CA ALA A 254 -6.92 -20.50 5.85
C ALA A 254 -5.99 -21.70 6.10
N ALA A 255 -5.01 -21.94 5.22
CA ALA A 255 -4.13 -23.12 5.22
C ALA A 255 -3.20 -23.27 6.46
N ALA A 256 -3.40 -22.51 7.54
CA ALA A 256 -2.56 -22.57 8.73
C ALA A 256 -3.09 -23.62 9.72
N GLY A 257 -2.60 -24.85 9.58
CA GLY A 257 -2.88 -25.95 10.49
C GLY A 257 -2.06 -27.21 10.23
N ALA A 258 -0.77 -27.09 9.91
CA ALA A 258 0.15 -28.22 10.08
C ALA A 258 0.55 -28.27 11.56
N THR A 259 -0.26 -28.97 12.35
CA THR A 259 0.15 -29.47 13.67
C THR A 259 1.25 -30.50 13.43
N ASN A 260 2.48 -30.16 13.81
CA ASN A 260 3.50 -31.18 14.04
C ASN A 260 3.10 -31.87 15.35
N ASP A 261 2.57 -33.09 15.22
CA ASP A 261 2.63 -34.10 16.28
C ASP A 261 4.07 -34.65 16.40
#